data_AF-A0A5A7NWI0-F1
#
_entry.id   AF-A0A5A7NWI0-F1
#
_cell.length_a   1.000
_cell.length_b   1.000
_cell.length_c   1.000
_cell.angle_alpha   90.00
_cell.angle_beta   90.00
_cell.angle_gamma   90.00
#
_symmetry.space_group_name_H-M   'P 1'
#
loop_
_entity.id
_entity.type
_entity.pdbx_description
1 polymer ?
#
loop_
_entity_poly.entity_id
_entity_poly.type
_entity_poly.pdbx_seq_one_letter_code
_entity_poly.pdbx_strand_id
1 'polypeptide(L)'
;MAEKAVTIRTRKFMTNRLLSRKQFIIDVLHPGRANVSKISSQNKMVGLWTGGLLTVVYSSFLKAELKEKLARLYEVKDSNAIFVFKFRTHFGGGKSTGFGLIYDSVESAKKFEPKYRLIRNGLDTKVEKSRKQMKERKNRAKKIRGVKKSLVANEDFQHILRVQNTNVDGKQKIMFALTSIKGIGRRFANIVCKKADVDMNKRAGELSAAEIDSLMVIVANPRQFKIPDWFLNRKKDYKDGKYSQVTSNALDMKLRDDLERLKKIRNHRGLRHYWGLRVRGQHTKTTGRRGKTVGVSKKR
;
A
#
# COMPACT_ATOMS: atom_id res chain seq x y z
N MET A 1 -5.45 -41.57 24.46
CA MET A 1 -4.48 -41.07 23.46
C MET A 1 -4.12 -39.64 23.82
N ALA A 2 -2.87 -39.34 24.20
CA ALA A 2 -2.47 -38.00 24.64
C ALA A 2 -2.67 -36.96 23.51
N GLU A 3 -3.38 -35.87 23.80
CA GLU A 3 -3.48 -34.73 22.89
C GLU A 3 -2.08 -34.14 22.66
N LYS A 4 -1.51 -34.35 21.47
CA LYS A 4 -0.23 -33.77 21.11
C LYS A 4 -0.36 -32.25 21.04
N ALA A 5 0.37 -31.54 21.90
CA ALA A 5 0.31 -30.09 22.07
C ALA A 5 0.62 -29.33 20.77
N VAL A 6 -0.23 -28.36 20.41
CA VAL A 6 -0.02 -27.46 19.27
C VAL A 6 1.09 -26.46 19.59
N THR A 7 2.21 -26.56 18.88
CA THR A 7 3.38 -25.70 19.05
C THR A 7 3.38 -24.56 18.03
N ILE A 8 3.70 -23.34 18.47
CA ILE A 8 3.78 -22.16 17.61
C ILE A 8 5.25 -21.78 17.41
N ARG A 9 5.65 -21.53 16.17
CA ARG A 9 6.96 -20.94 15.83
C ARG A 9 6.76 -19.70 14.98
N THR A 10 7.50 -18.64 15.28
CA THR A 10 7.49 -17.40 14.50
C THR A 10 8.75 -17.29 13.65
N ARG A 11 8.61 -16.85 12.40
CA ARG A 11 9.69 -16.72 11.41
C ARG A 11 9.65 -15.36 10.75
N LYS A 12 10.80 -14.88 10.24
CA LYS A 12 10.92 -13.60 9.52
C LYS A 12 10.30 -12.43 10.31
N PHE A 13 10.63 -12.37 11.60
CA PHE A 13 10.15 -11.32 12.49
C PHE A 13 10.74 -9.97 12.08
N MET A 14 9.87 -8.97 11.98
CA MET A 14 10.24 -7.61 11.57
C MET A 14 9.45 -6.60 12.39
N THR A 15 10.15 -5.61 12.95
CA THR A 15 9.54 -4.44 13.57
C THR A 15 9.34 -3.36 12.50
N ASN A 16 8.08 -2.94 12.27
CA ASN A 16 7.76 -1.89 11.31
C ASN A 16 7.27 -0.64 12.06
N ARG A 17 8.20 0.29 12.30
CA ARG A 17 7.92 1.55 13.01
C ARG A 17 6.99 2.50 12.24
N LEU A 18 6.92 2.39 10.91
CA LEU A 18 6.02 3.22 10.09
C LEU A 18 4.55 2.83 10.23
N LEU A 19 4.29 1.56 10.52
CA LEU A 19 2.95 1.00 10.66
C LEU A 19 2.62 0.68 12.13
N SER A 20 3.48 1.10 13.07
CA SER A 20 3.39 0.84 14.50
C SER A 20 3.03 -0.63 14.81
N ARG A 21 3.74 -1.56 14.16
CA ARG A 21 3.45 -2.99 14.29
C ARG A 21 4.69 -3.88 14.14
N LYS A 22 4.67 -5.01 14.84
CA LYS A 22 5.52 -6.18 14.60
C LYS A 22 4.82 -7.09 13.58
N GLN A 23 5.55 -7.60 12.60
CA GLN A 23 5.02 -8.49 11.56
C GLN A 23 5.91 -9.72 11.38
N PHE A 24 5.30 -10.89 11.23
CA PHE A 24 6.00 -12.16 11.15
C PHE A 24 5.16 -13.24 10.44
N ILE A 25 5.82 -14.33 10.08
CA ILE A 25 5.18 -15.56 9.62
C ILE A 25 4.99 -16.47 10.83
N ILE A 26 3.80 -17.04 10.97
CA ILE A 26 3.47 -17.99 12.04
C ILE A 26 3.39 -19.38 11.43
N ASP A 27 4.19 -20.28 11.96
CA ASP A 27 4.11 -21.71 11.71
C ASP A 27 3.44 -22.37 12.92
N VAL A 28 2.29 -23.01 12.70
CA VAL A 28 1.55 -23.79 13.71
C VAL A 28 1.79 -25.26 13.42
N LEU A 29 2.45 -25.96 14.35
CA LEU A 29 2.76 -27.38 14.25
C LEU A 29 1.70 -28.18 15.01
N HIS A 30 1.05 -29.11 14.32
CA HIS A 30 -0.03 -29.96 14.83
C HIS A 30 0.20 -31.42 14.40
N PRO A 31 1.21 -32.10 14.97
CA PRO A 31 1.63 -33.43 14.51
C PRO A 31 0.49 -34.45 14.66
N GLY A 32 0.19 -35.18 13.58
CA GLY A 32 -0.85 -36.22 13.55
C GLY A 32 -2.28 -35.71 13.30
N ARG A 33 -2.50 -34.40 13.09
CA ARG A 33 -3.78 -33.85 12.64
C ARG A 33 -3.71 -33.48 11.16
N ALA A 34 -4.65 -33.98 10.35
CA ALA A 34 -4.74 -33.67 8.92
C ALA A 34 -5.03 -32.18 8.67
N ASN A 35 -5.87 -31.60 9.52
CA ASN A 35 -6.15 -30.18 9.59
C ASN A 35 -6.47 -29.81 11.05
N VAL A 36 -6.30 -28.55 11.37
CA VAL A 36 -6.94 -27.99 12.57
C VAL A 36 -8.44 -27.86 12.27
N SER A 37 -9.29 -28.54 13.05
CA SER A 37 -10.76 -28.48 12.89
C SER A 37 -11.26 -27.03 12.91
N LYS A 38 -12.23 -26.70 12.03
CA LYS A 38 -12.85 -25.36 12.01
C LYS A 38 -13.86 -25.17 13.16
N ILE A 39 -14.29 -26.25 13.81
CA ILE A 39 -15.34 -26.29 14.83
C ILE A 39 -15.06 -27.49 15.74
N SER A 40 -14.83 -27.28 17.03
CA SER A 40 -15.10 -28.24 18.10
C SER A 40 -14.85 -27.61 19.48
N SER A 41 -15.87 -27.01 20.08
CA SER A 41 -16.26 -27.25 21.48
C SER A 41 -17.71 -26.81 21.69
N GLN A 42 -18.43 -27.66 22.41
CA GLN A 42 -19.84 -27.57 22.75
C GLN A 42 -20.14 -26.31 23.57
N ASN A 43 -21.18 -25.57 23.18
CA ASN A 43 -22.18 -25.08 24.12
C ASN A 43 -23.54 -25.06 23.41
N LYS A 44 -24.48 -25.80 23.99
CA LYS A 44 -25.92 -25.76 23.67
C LYS A 44 -26.39 -24.31 23.61
N MET A 45 -26.97 -23.91 22.48
CA MET A 45 -28.15 -23.04 22.51
C MET A 45 -29.15 -23.60 21.50
N VAL A 46 -30.19 -24.20 22.07
CA VAL A 46 -31.48 -24.45 21.43
C VAL A 46 -32.02 -23.09 20.95
N GLY A 47 -32.38 -22.98 19.68
CA GLY A 47 -32.97 -21.77 19.11
C GLY A 47 -33.48 -22.05 17.70
N LEU A 48 -34.80 -21.91 17.54
CA LEU A 48 -35.63 -22.34 16.42
C LEU A 48 -35.07 -22.16 14.99
N TRP A 49 -35.39 -23.15 14.17
CA TRP A 49 -35.32 -23.11 12.71
C TRP A 49 -36.44 -22.21 12.17
N THR A 50 -36.20 -20.90 12.09
CA THR A 50 -37.08 -19.97 11.35
C THR A 50 -36.25 -18.98 10.55
N GLY A 51 -36.41 -19.00 9.22
CA GLY A 51 -35.88 -18.00 8.30
C GLY A 51 -34.54 -18.38 7.68
N GLY A 52 -34.58 -19.12 6.57
CA GLY A 52 -33.43 -19.64 5.85
C GLY A 52 -32.34 -18.61 5.55
N LEU A 53 -31.19 -18.77 6.19
CA LEU A 53 -29.91 -18.24 5.73
C LEU A 53 -28.78 -19.01 6.42
N LEU A 54 -28.21 -19.98 5.70
CA LEU A 54 -27.05 -20.72 6.16
C LEU A 54 -25.80 -19.81 6.05
N THR A 55 -25.59 -18.98 7.06
CA THR A 55 -24.40 -18.14 7.15
C THR A 55 -23.26 -18.99 7.69
N VAL A 56 -22.42 -19.52 6.81
CA VAL A 56 -21.21 -20.27 7.22
C VAL A 56 -20.24 -19.30 7.91
N VAL A 57 -20.23 -19.31 9.24
CA VAL A 57 -19.21 -18.64 10.06
C VAL A 57 -17.91 -19.45 9.95
N TYR A 58 -17.00 -18.98 9.09
CA TYR A 58 -15.72 -19.64 8.86
C TYR A 58 -14.71 -19.35 9.99
N SER A 59 -14.29 -20.42 10.68
CA SER A 59 -13.07 -20.58 11.50
C SER A 59 -12.88 -19.63 12.69
N SER A 60 -13.67 -19.81 13.74
CA SER A 60 -13.53 -19.04 14.99
C SER A 60 -12.59 -19.73 15.99
N PHE A 61 -12.52 -21.07 15.98
CA PHE A 61 -12.04 -21.81 17.15
C PHE A 61 -10.52 -21.78 17.39
N LEU A 62 -9.67 -21.63 16.36
CA LEU A 62 -8.21 -21.60 16.58
C LEU A 62 -7.55 -20.22 16.64
N LYS A 63 -8.19 -19.15 16.12
CA LYS A 63 -7.55 -17.84 16.08
C LYS A 63 -7.53 -17.17 17.44
N ALA A 64 -8.56 -17.38 18.27
CA ALA A 64 -8.61 -16.86 19.63
C ALA A 64 -7.47 -17.45 20.47
N GLU A 65 -7.33 -18.77 20.49
CA GLU A 65 -6.22 -19.46 21.19
C GLU A 65 -4.84 -19.05 20.67
N LEU A 66 -4.68 -18.90 19.34
CA LEU A 66 -3.42 -18.42 18.76
C LEU A 66 -3.11 -16.97 19.17
N LYS A 67 -4.12 -16.11 19.24
CA LYS A 67 -3.95 -14.73 19.73
C LYS A 67 -3.55 -14.73 21.20
N GLU A 68 -4.18 -15.55 22.04
CA GLU A 68 -3.83 -15.67 23.46
C GLU A 68 -2.41 -16.19 23.66
N LYS A 69 -2.02 -17.25 22.94
CA LYS A 69 -0.64 -17.76 22.98
C LYS A 69 0.37 -16.73 22.49
N LEU A 70 0.05 -15.96 21.44
CA LEU A 70 0.90 -14.88 20.96
C LEU A 70 0.94 -13.69 21.92
N ALA A 71 -0.16 -13.38 22.60
CA ALA A 71 -0.22 -12.34 23.62
C ALA A 71 0.69 -12.68 24.80
N ARG A 72 0.70 -13.96 25.23
CA ARG A 72 1.64 -14.45 26.26
C ARG A 72 3.08 -14.45 25.78
N LEU A 73 3.36 -14.93 24.56
CA LEU A 73 4.72 -15.01 24.01
C LEU A 73 5.40 -13.65 23.81
N TYR A 74 4.62 -12.59 23.56
CA TYR A 74 5.12 -11.26 23.25
C TYR A 74 4.67 -10.19 24.24
N GLU A 75 4.11 -10.57 25.39
CA GLU A 75 3.67 -9.69 26.47
C GLU A 75 2.77 -8.55 26.00
N VAL A 76 1.78 -8.89 25.17
CA VAL A 76 0.84 -7.90 24.61
C VAL A 76 -0.36 -7.76 25.55
N LYS A 77 -0.59 -6.54 26.06
CA LYS A 77 -1.71 -6.22 26.97
C LYS A 77 -3.08 -6.46 26.33
N ASP A 78 -3.24 -6.08 25.06
CA ASP A 78 -4.50 -6.19 24.32
C ASP A 78 -4.47 -7.28 23.24
N SER A 79 -5.24 -8.35 23.43
CA SER A 79 -5.41 -9.42 22.41
C SER A 79 -6.00 -8.89 21.08
N ASN A 80 -6.77 -7.79 21.15
CA ASN A 80 -7.36 -7.13 19.99
C ASN A 80 -6.34 -6.43 19.07
N ALA A 81 -5.13 -6.15 19.57
CA ALA A 81 -4.03 -5.62 18.75
C ALA A 81 -3.36 -6.71 17.88
N ILE A 82 -3.71 -7.98 18.07
CA ILE A 82 -3.12 -9.13 17.39
C ILE A 82 -4.03 -9.59 16.24
N PHE A 83 -3.45 -9.63 15.03
CA PHE A 83 -4.13 -10.08 13.81
C PHE A 83 -3.41 -11.27 13.23
N VAL A 84 -4.16 -12.37 13.07
CA VAL A 84 -3.64 -13.59 12.47
C VAL A 84 -4.53 -14.01 11.29
N PHE A 85 -3.93 -14.19 10.11
CA PHE A 85 -4.69 -14.43 8.88
C PHE A 85 -3.91 -15.21 7.82
N LYS A 86 -4.64 -15.60 6.75
CA LYS A 86 -4.09 -16.31 5.58
C LYS A 86 -3.34 -17.59 5.97
N PHE A 87 -3.93 -18.37 6.88
CA PHE A 87 -3.44 -19.71 7.17
C PHE A 87 -3.59 -20.63 5.97
N ARG A 88 -2.54 -21.40 5.69
CA ARG A 88 -2.49 -22.47 4.69
C ARG A 88 -1.93 -23.72 5.37
N THR A 89 -2.65 -24.82 5.29
CA THR A 89 -2.17 -26.15 5.68
C THR A 89 -1.18 -26.67 4.64
N HIS A 90 -0.11 -27.31 5.08
CA HIS A 90 0.77 -28.05 4.19
C HIS A 90 0.07 -29.31 3.67
N PHE A 91 0.44 -29.74 2.47
CA PHE A 91 0.01 -31.01 1.91
C PHE A 91 0.49 -32.15 2.83
N GLY A 92 -0.41 -33.08 3.16
CA GLY A 92 -0.14 -34.13 4.17
C GLY A 92 -0.42 -33.73 5.63
N GLY A 93 -0.87 -32.51 5.90
CA GLY A 93 -1.24 -32.07 7.26
C GLY A 93 -0.03 -31.76 8.15
N GLY A 94 -0.22 -31.77 9.48
CA GLY A 94 0.87 -31.63 10.46
C GLY A 94 1.45 -30.22 10.66
N LYS A 95 1.31 -29.32 9.67
CA LYS A 95 1.79 -27.94 9.73
C LYS A 95 0.86 -26.97 9.01
N SER A 96 0.59 -25.82 9.63
CA SER A 96 -0.10 -24.69 9.03
C SER A 96 0.77 -23.44 9.07
N THR A 97 0.82 -22.68 7.98
CA THR A 97 1.57 -21.43 7.88
C THR A 97 0.63 -20.26 7.70
N GLY A 98 0.81 -19.17 8.44
CA GLY A 98 -0.01 -17.97 8.39
C GLY A 98 0.81 -16.70 8.61
N PHE A 99 0.13 -15.56 8.58
CA PHE A 99 0.73 -14.26 8.87
C PHE A 99 0.23 -13.73 10.20
N GLY A 100 1.14 -13.17 10.99
CA GLY A 100 0.88 -12.53 12.27
C GLY A 100 1.28 -11.06 12.24
N LEU A 101 0.41 -10.20 12.77
CA LEU A 101 0.67 -8.79 13.01
C LEU A 101 0.32 -8.49 14.47
N ILE A 102 1.20 -7.79 15.16
CA ILE A 102 0.97 -7.27 16.52
C ILE A 102 1.15 -5.76 16.42
N TYR A 103 0.06 -5.03 16.63
CA TYR A 103 0.09 -3.56 16.67
C TYR A 103 0.49 -3.06 18.06
N ASP A 104 1.11 -1.88 18.11
CA ASP A 104 1.47 -1.24 19.37
C ASP A 104 0.20 -0.76 20.13
N SER A 105 -0.88 -0.40 19.41
CA SER A 105 -2.18 -0.01 19.98
C SER A 105 -3.37 -0.40 19.10
N VAL A 106 -4.58 -0.50 19.67
CA VAL A 106 -5.82 -0.78 18.91
C VAL A 106 -6.16 0.34 17.92
N GLU A 107 -5.83 1.59 18.25
CA GLU A 107 -6.01 2.73 17.35
C GLU A 107 -5.13 2.62 16.10
N SER A 108 -3.87 2.21 16.29
CA SER A 108 -2.95 1.98 15.17
C SER A 108 -3.46 0.84 14.26
N ALA A 109 -4.07 -0.19 14.86
CA ALA A 109 -4.74 -1.24 14.09
C ALA A 109 -5.90 -0.68 13.25
N LYS A 110 -6.80 0.13 13.84
CA LYS A 110 -7.91 0.77 13.11
C LYS A 110 -7.44 1.67 11.96
N LYS A 111 -6.30 2.34 12.13
CA LYS A 111 -5.71 3.24 11.12
C LYS A 111 -5.09 2.50 9.93
N PHE A 112 -4.42 1.38 10.17
CA PHE A 112 -3.59 0.72 9.15
C PHE A 112 -4.19 -0.57 8.56
N GLU A 113 -5.09 -1.26 9.28
CA GLU A 113 -5.70 -2.49 8.78
C GLU A 113 -6.81 -2.23 7.75
N PRO A 114 -6.93 -3.07 6.71
CA PRO A 114 -8.08 -3.02 5.82
C PRO A 114 -9.40 -3.27 6.57
N LYS A 115 -10.44 -2.46 6.31
CA LYS A 115 -11.75 -2.53 6.98
C LYS A 115 -12.35 -3.93 7.07
N TYR A 116 -12.26 -4.74 6.00
CA TYR A 116 -12.81 -6.10 6.00
C TYR A 116 -12.19 -7.02 7.09
N ARG A 117 -10.96 -6.75 7.52
CA ARG A 117 -10.28 -7.51 8.57
C ARG A 117 -10.62 -6.99 9.96
N LEU A 118 -10.86 -5.68 10.10
CA LEU A 118 -11.39 -5.08 11.34
C LEU A 118 -12.77 -5.65 11.65
N ILE A 119 -13.66 -5.68 10.65
CA ILE A 119 -15.02 -6.24 10.77
C ILE A 119 -14.98 -7.72 11.19
N ARG A 120 -14.10 -8.53 10.59
CA ARG A 120 -13.95 -9.95 10.95
C ARG A 120 -13.41 -10.17 12.37
N ASN A 121 -12.72 -9.19 12.93
CA ASN A 121 -12.21 -9.24 14.31
C ASN A 121 -13.12 -8.49 15.30
N GLY A 122 -14.30 -8.02 14.87
CA GLY A 122 -15.25 -7.32 15.75
C GLY A 122 -14.86 -5.89 16.12
N LEU A 123 -13.86 -5.29 15.46
CA LEU A 123 -13.38 -3.93 15.77
C LEU A 123 -14.08 -2.82 14.97
N ASP A 124 -14.87 -3.19 13.97
CA ASP A 124 -15.62 -2.30 13.09
C ASP A 124 -16.92 -2.99 12.68
N THR A 125 -17.98 -2.23 12.44
CA THR A 125 -19.28 -2.79 12.07
C THR A 125 -19.39 -2.90 10.55
N LYS A 126 -20.00 -3.99 10.09
CA LYS A 126 -20.32 -4.11 8.67
C LYS A 126 -21.46 -3.15 8.37
N VAL A 127 -21.21 -2.16 7.52
CA VAL A 127 -22.28 -1.33 6.98
C VAL A 127 -23.16 -2.18 6.08
N GLU A 128 -24.33 -2.56 6.57
CA GLU A 128 -25.34 -3.26 5.78
C GLU A 128 -25.97 -2.29 4.78
N LYS A 129 -26.04 -2.71 3.52
CA LYS A 129 -26.65 -1.94 2.45
C LYS A 129 -27.60 -2.87 1.69
N SER A 130 -28.77 -2.36 1.34
CA SER A 130 -29.74 -3.15 0.57
C SER A 130 -29.16 -3.53 -0.80
N ARG A 131 -29.50 -4.74 -1.29
CA ARG A 131 -29.11 -5.20 -2.63
C ARG A 131 -29.61 -4.22 -3.71
N LYS A 132 -30.78 -3.61 -3.50
CA LYS A 132 -31.35 -2.55 -4.35
C LYS A 132 -30.45 -1.31 -4.34
N GLN A 133 -30.08 -0.79 -3.17
CA GLN A 133 -29.15 0.35 -3.03
C GLN A 133 -27.77 0.06 -3.64
N MET A 134 -27.25 -1.17 -3.51
CA MET A 134 -25.99 -1.56 -4.15
C MET A 134 -26.10 -1.64 -5.67
N LYS A 135 -27.20 -2.19 -6.20
CA LYS A 135 -27.48 -2.28 -7.65
C LYS A 135 -27.69 -0.89 -8.23
N GLU A 136 -28.44 -0.03 -7.56
CA GLU A 136 -28.66 1.38 -7.93
C GLU A 136 -27.36 2.18 -7.90
N ARG A 137 -26.54 2.04 -6.85
CA ARG A 137 -25.21 2.67 -6.79
C ARG A 137 -24.29 2.18 -7.90
N LYS A 138 -24.28 0.87 -8.17
CA LYS A 138 -23.47 0.27 -9.25
C LYS A 138 -23.98 0.73 -10.62
N ASN A 139 -25.29 0.87 -10.81
CA ASN A 139 -25.89 1.37 -12.03
C ASN A 139 -25.67 2.88 -12.21
N ARG A 140 -25.71 3.69 -11.13
CA ARG A 140 -25.26 5.09 -11.12
C ARG A 140 -23.77 5.16 -11.48
N ALA A 141 -22.92 4.33 -10.89
CA ALA A 141 -21.49 4.26 -11.20
C ALA A 141 -21.20 3.79 -12.65
N LYS A 142 -22.00 2.87 -13.19
CA LYS A 142 -21.93 2.43 -14.60
C LYS A 142 -22.41 3.50 -15.58
N LYS A 143 -23.43 4.29 -15.22
CA LYS A 143 -23.83 5.51 -15.95
C LYS A 143 -22.74 6.59 -15.93
N ILE A 144 -21.78 6.49 -14.99
CA ILE A 144 -20.54 7.28 -14.92
C ILE A 144 -19.38 6.52 -15.61
N ARG A 145 -19.66 5.64 -16.58
CA ARG A 145 -18.63 5.19 -17.54
C ARG A 145 -18.73 6.11 -18.76
N GLY A 146 -18.00 7.21 -18.60
CA GLY A 146 -18.14 8.46 -19.32
C GLY A 146 -17.94 9.57 -18.28
N VAL A 147 -17.11 10.57 -18.56
CA VAL A 147 -16.88 11.72 -17.67
C VAL A 147 -18.17 12.54 -17.60
N LYS A 148 -19.19 12.04 -16.89
CA LYS A 148 -20.24 12.92 -16.39
C LYS A 148 -19.59 13.71 -15.27
N LYS A 149 -19.19 14.94 -15.62
CA LYS A 149 -18.92 16.03 -14.69
C LYS A 149 -20.00 15.95 -13.61
N SER A 150 -19.61 15.60 -12.38
CA SER A 150 -20.43 16.00 -11.25
C SER A 150 -20.47 17.53 -11.33
N LEU A 151 -21.64 18.06 -11.67
CA LEU A 151 -22.01 19.46 -11.49
C LEU A 151 -22.10 19.74 -9.99
N VAL A 152 -20.99 19.54 -9.27
CA VAL A 152 -20.73 20.28 -8.04
C VAL A 152 -19.76 21.36 -8.51
N ALA A 153 -20.33 22.36 -9.18
CA ALA A 153 -19.64 23.63 -9.35
C ALA A 153 -19.72 24.30 -7.98
N ASN A 154 -18.82 23.92 -7.07
CA ASN A 154 -18.41 24.91 -6.09
C ASN A 154 -17.74 26.02 -6.90
N GLU A 155 -18.13 27.27 -6.66
CA GLU A 155 -17.59 28.43 -7.36
C GLU A 155 -16.05 28.48 -7.27
N ASP A 156 -15.50 27.92 -6.18
CA ASP A 156 -14.06 27.85 -5.91
C ASP A 156 -13.31 26.68 -6.57
N PHE A 157 -13.93 25.90 -7.47
CA PHE A 157 -13.26 24.76 -8.07
C PHE A 157 -12.19 25.18 -9.09
N GLN A 158 -10.92 24.91 -8.79
CA GLN A 158 -9.82 25.17 -9.71
C GLN A 158 -9.61 24.01 -10.69
N HIS A 159 -9.85 24.25 -11.98
CA HIS A 159 -9.63 23.24 -13.03
C HIS A 159 -8.16 22.92 -13.26
N ILE A 160 -7.29 23.91 -13.16
CA ILE A 160 -5.85 23.78 -13.35
C ILE A 160 -5.18 24.45 -12.15
N LEU A 161 -4.41 23.69 -11.38
CA LEU A 161 -3.56 24.24 -10.34
C LEU A 161 -2.14 24.34 -10.87
N ARG A 162 -1.48 25.46 -10.61
CA ARG A 162 -0.07 25.63 -10.97
C ARG A 162 0.79 25.44 -9.75
N VAL A 163 1.54 24.34 -9.72
CA VAL A 163 2.32 23.92 -8.56
C VAL A 163 3.73 23.56 -9.00
N GLN A 164 4.75 24.14 -8.37
CA GLN A 164 6.18 23.93 -8.68
C GLN A 164 6.51 24.01 -10.19
N ASN A 165 6.03 25.07 -10.87
CA ASN A 165 6.19 25.28 -12.32
C ASN A 165 5.57 24.19 -13.21
N THR A 166 4.65 23.38 -12.69
CA THR A 166 3.91 22.37 -13.46
C THR A 166 2.41 22.59 -13.37
N ASN A 167 1.71 22.25 -14.46
CA ASN A 167 0.26 22.27 -14.51
C ASN A 167 -0.30 20.96 -13.94
N VAL A 168 -1.11 21.06 -12.91
CA VAL A 168 -1.77 19.94 -12.23
C VAL A 168 -3.26 19.97 -12.57
N ASP A 169 -3.79 18.83 -13.02
CA ASP A 169 -5.21 18.70 -13.37
C ASP A 169 -6.09 18.60 -12.10
N GLY A 170 -6.91 19.63 -11.86
CA GLY A 170 -7.80 19.73 -10.70
C GLY A 170 -8.88 18.65 -10.66
N LYS A 171 -9.24 18.06 -11.81
CA LYS A 171 -10.26 17.00 -11.90
C LYS A 171 -9.76 15.67 -11.36
N GLN A 172 -8.45 15.47 -11.24
CA GLN A 172 -7.91 14.23 -10.69
C GLN A 172 -7.95 14.23 -9.16
N LYS A 173 -7.99 13.04 -8.56
CA LYS A 173 -7.80 12.94 -7.11
C LYS A 173 -6.38 13.38 -6.75
N ILE A 174 -6.23 14.01 -5.60
CA ILE A 174 -4.97 14.66 -5.17
C ILE A 174 -3.77 13.72 -5.26
N MET A 175 -3.91 12.45 -4.82
CA MET A 175 -2.82 11.46 -4.88
C MET A 175 -2.28 11.23 -6.30
N PHE A 176 -3.15 11.27 -7.32
CA PHE A 176 -2.74 11.10 -8.72
C PHE A 176 -2.33 12.42 -9.34
N ALA A 177 -3.03 13.50 -9.00
CA ALA A 177 -2.74 14.84 -9.49
C ALA A 177 -1.29 15.25 -9.15
N LEU A 178 -0.83 15.02 -7.91
CA LEU A 178 0.55 15.31 -7.48
C LEU A 178 1.63 14.54 -8.26
N THR A 179 1.28 13.46 -8.96
CA THR A 179 2.27 12.70 -9.76
C THR A 179 2.62 13.33 -11.09
N SER A 180 1.91 14.40 -11.51
CA SER A 180 2.35 15.20 -12.66
C SER A 180 3.64 15.98 -12.35
N ILE A 181 3.91 16.27 -11.07
CA ILE A 181 5.14 16.92 -10.63
C ILE A 181 6.29 15.91 -10.73
N LYS A 182 7.29 16.24 -11.55
CA LYS A 182 8.49 15.40 -11.70
C LYS A 182 9.19 15.21 -10.35
N GLY A 183 9.54 13.97 -10.03
CA GLY A 183 10.15 13.62 -8.73
C GLY A 183 9.14 13.14 -7.68
N ILE A 184 7.83 13.36 -7.88
CA ILE A 184 6.77 12.85 -6.99
C ILE A 184 6.12 11.61 -7.62
N GLY A 185 6.27 10.46 -6.95
CA GLY A 185 5.59 9.23 -7.33
C GLY A 185 4.31 8.98 -6.53
N ARG A 186 3.49 8.01 -6.96
CA ARG A 186 2.23 7.63 -6.26
C ARG A 186 2.42 7.36 -4.76
N ARG A 187 3.51 6.67 -4.40
CA ARG A 187 3.83 6.38 -2.99
C ARG A 187 4.21 7.64 -2.21
N PHE A 188 4.96 8.55 -2.84
CA PHE A 188 5.37 9.79 -2.20
C PHE A 188 4.17 10.71 -1.99
N ALA A 189 3.35 10.90 -3.02
CA ALA A 189 2.09 11.65 -2.93
C ALA A 189 1.17 11.11 -1.81
N ASN A 190 1.00 9.80 -1.68
CA ASN A 190 0.20 9.20 -0.62
C ASN A 190 0.72 9.55 0.79
N ILE A 191 2.04 9.48 1.00
CA ILE A 191 2.64 9.85 2.29
C ILE A 191 2.48 11.35 2.56
N VAL A 192 2.71 12.20 1.56
CA VAL A 192 2.59 13.66 1.69
C VAL A 192 1.15 14.04 2.06
N CYS A 193 0.13 13.52 1.36
CA CYS A 193 -1.27 13.78 1.70
C CYS A 193 -1.62 13.33 3.12
N LYS A 194 -1.13 12.16 3.55
CA LYS A 194 -1.36 11.67 4.92
C LYS A 194 -0.63 12.47 5.99
N LYS A 195 0.47 13.13 5.65
CA LYS A 195 1.24 13.97 6.57
C LYS A 195 0.67 15.38 6.66
N ALA A 196 0.09 15.88 5.58
CA ALA A 196 -0.69 17.13 5.55
C ALA A 196 -2.13 16.98 6.09
N ASP A 197 -2.54 15.76 6.49
CA ASP A 197 -3.91 15.43 6.92
C ASP A 197 -5.00 15.77 5.88
N VAL A 198 -4.64 15.70 4.60
CA VAL A 198 -5.57 15.94 3.48
C VAL A 198 -6.21 14.63 3.06
N ASP A 199 -7.55 14.62 2.93
CA ASP A 199 -8.27 13.44 2.44
C ASP A 199 -7.84 13.07 1.01
N MET A 200 -7.41 11.82 0.84
CA MET A 200 -6.96 11.26 -0.44
C MET A 200 -8.07 11.15 -1.49
N ASN A 201 -9.35 11.21 -1.09
CA ASN A 201 -10.48 11.14 -2.01
C ASN A 201 -10.92 12.49 -2.58
N LYS A 202 -10.52 13.59 -1.96
CA LYS A 202 -10.74 14.95 -2.48
C LYS A 202 -10.10 15.10 -3.87
N ARG A 203 -10.70 15.97 -4.68
CA ARG A 203 -10.13 16.38 -5.97
C ARG A 203 -9.08 17.46 -5.75
N ALA A 204 -8.10 17.53 -6.65
CA ALA A 204 -7.06 18.53 -6.54
C ALA A 204 -7.60 19.96 -6.68
N GLY A 205 -8.67 20.15 -7.48
CA GLY A 205 -9.34 21.44 -7.65
C GLY A 205 -10.19 21.88 -6.47
N GLU A 206 -10.39 21.02 -5.47
CA GLU A 206 -11.13 21.32 -4.24
C GLU A 206 -10.18 21.71 -3.08
N LEU A 207 -8.87 21.74 -3.34
CA LEU A 207 -7.86 22.08 -2.33
C LEU A 207 -7.89 23.58 -2.01
N SER A 208 -7.80 23.91 -0.72
CA SER A 208 -7.56 25.29 -0.31
C SER A 208 -6.09 25.69 -0.54
N ALA A 209 -5.82 26.99 -0.67
CA ALA A 209 -4.45 27.51 -0.80
C ALA A 209 -3.56 27.05 0.37
N ALA A 210 -4.08 27.06 1.60
CA ALA A 210 -3.36 26.60 2.78
C ALA A 210 -3.03 25.09 2.76
N GLU A 211 -3.95 24.26 2.25
CA GLU A 211 -3.68 22.83 2.07
C GLU A 211 -2.59 22.61 1.00
N ILE A 212 -2.59 23.40 -0.08
CA ILE A 212 -1.56 23.34 -1.13
C ILE A 212 -0.20 23.71 -0.56
N ASP A 213 -0.09 24.80 0.19
CA ASP A 213 1.16 25.24 0.81
C ASP A 213 1.68 24.20 1.81
N SER A 214 0.80 23.63 2.64
CA SER A 214 1.15 22.55 3.56
C SER A 214 1.73 21.33 2.83
N LEU A 215 1.13 20.93 1.70
CA LEU A 215 1.65 19.86 0.87
C LEU A 215 3.05 20.23 0.32
N MET A 216 3.25 21.47 -0.11
CA MET A 216 4.54 21.93 -0.67
C MET A 216 5.65 22.01 0.36
N VAL A 217 5.35 22.46 1.58
CA VAL A 217 6.32 22.48 2.68
C VAL A 217 6.79 21.06 3.02
N ILE A 218 5.89 20.08 3.01
CA ILE A 218 6.25 18.67 3.23
C ILE A 218 7.11 18.12 2.08
N VAL A 219 6.79 18.48 0.83
CA VAL A 219 7.59 18.07 -0.34
C VAL A 219 9.01 18.64 -0.27
N ALA A 220 9.15 19.90 0.14
CA ALA A 220 10.44 20.56 0.26
C ALA A 220 11.27 20.00 1.44
N ASN A 221 10.64 19.78 2.59
CA ASN A 221 11.30 19.39 3.84
C ASN A 221 10.80 18.05 4.42
N PRO A 222 10.89 16.93 3.69
CA PRO A 222 10.26 15.66 4.09
C PRO A 222 10.82 15.09 5.40
N ARG A 223 12.09 15.39 5.72
CA ARG A 223 12.76 14.90 6.94
C ARG A 223 12.12 15.47 8.22
N GLN A 224 11.72 16.75 8.18
CA GLN A 224 11.04 17.41 9.31
C GLN A 224 9.69 16.73 9.64
N PHE A 225 9.00 16.21 8.62
CA PHE A 225 7.72 15.48 8.78
C PHE A 225 7.89 13.99 9.09
N LYS A 226 9.07 13.57 9.58
CA LYS A 226 9.40 12.19 9.94
C LYS A 226 9.29 11.22 8.75
N ILE A 227 9.63 11.65 7.55
CA ILE A 227 9.79 10.76 6.37
C ILE A 227 11.23 10.23 6.38
N PRO A 228 11.46 8.90 6.34
CA PRO A 228 12.81 8.34 6.42
C PRO A 228 13.71 8.67 5.22
N ASP A 229 15.02 8.76 5.47
CA ASP A 229 16.04 9.08 4.46
C ASP A 229 16.08 8.07 3.30
N TRP A 230 15.79 6.79 3.57
CA TRP A 230 15.72 5.76 2.53
C TRP A 230 14.53 5.94 1.57
N PHE A 231 13.58 6.81 1.89
CA PHE A 231 12.41 7.08 1.03
C PHE A 231 12.67 8.21 0.02
N LEU A 232 13.67 9.05 0.27
CA LEU A 232 14.00 10.20 -0.57
C LEU A 232 14.66 9.77 -1.88
N ASN A 233 14.48 10.57 -2.94
CA ASN A 233 14.99 10.24 -4.27
C ASN A 233 16.51 10.48 -4.41
N ARG A 234 17.06 11.50 -3.76
CA ARG A 234 18.48 11.85 -3.80
C ARG A 234 19.12 11.58 -2.46
N LYS A 235 19.76 10.42 -2.37
CA LYS A 235 20.42 9.94 -1.15
C LYS A 235 21.90 10.19 -1.23
N LYS A 236 22.48 10.77 -0.18
CA LYS A 236 23.92 11.04 -0.04
C LYS A 236 24.50 11.67 -1.30
N ASP A 237 24.12 12.91 -1.59
CA ASP A 237 24.62 13.65 -2.76
C ASP A 237 26.16 13.73 -2.72
N TYR A 238 26.80 13.68 -3.89
CA TYR A 238 28.27 13.62 -3.96
C TYR A 238 28.96 14.93 -3.58
N LYS A 239 28.28 16.09 -3.68
CA LYS A 239 28.84 17.37 -3.27
C LYS A 239 28.70 17.58 -1.76
N ASP A 240 27.47 17.46 -1.27
CA ASP A 240 27.13 17.91 0.08
C ASP A 240 26.95 16.75 1.08
N GLY A 241 26.91 15.50 0.63
CA GLY A 241 26.60 14.32 1.45
C GLY A 241 25.15 14.26 1.98
N LYS A 242 24.34 15.29 1.72
CA LYS A 242 22.97 15.43 2.24
C LYS A 242 21.99 14.51 1.53
N TYR A 243 20.90 14.20 2.24
CA TYR A 243 19.74 13.48 1.72
C TYR A 243 18.63 14.49 1.45
N SER A 244 18.13 14.52 0.21
CA SER A 244 17.11 15.49 -0.21
C SER A 244 16.06 14.84 -1.09
N GLN A 245 14.87 15.42 -1.06
CA GLN A 245 13.85 15.19 -2.07
C GLN A 245 13.96 16.29 -3.11
N VAL A 246 14.18 15.90 -4.36
CA VAL A 246 14.35 16.84 -5.47
C VAL A 246 13.13 16.74 -6.39
N THR A 247 12.49 17.88 -6.69
CA THR A 247 11.30 17.94 -7.54
C THR A 247 11.47 18.92 -8.70
N SER A 248 10.59 18.77 -9.70
CA SER A 248 10.48 19.61 -10.90
C SER A 248 11.85 19.96 -11.53
N ASN A 249 12.17 21.24 -11.65
CA ASN A 249 13.37 21.74 -12.33
C ASN A 249 14.66 21.35 -11.61
N ALA A 250 14.63 21.31 -10.27
CA ALA A 250 15.81 20.94 -9.49
C ALA A 250 16.26 19.51 -9.81
N LEU A 251 15.33 18.62 -10.16
CA LEU A 251 15.67 17.23 -10.53
C LEU A 251 16.44 17.19 -11.84
N ASP A 252 16.02 18.00 -12.82
CA ASP A 252 16.66 18.09 -14.11
C ASP A 252 18.04 18.75 -14.04
N MET A 253 18.17 19.81 -13.24
CA MET A 253 19.47 20.43 -12.97
C MET A 253 20.45 19.43 -12.35
N LYS A 254 20.02 18.70 -11.31
CA LYS A 254 20.87 17.68 -10.65
C LYS A 254 21.28 16.56 -11.60
N LEU A 255 20.38 16.10 -12.48
CA LEU A 255 20.71 15.09 -13.49
C LEU A 255 21.72 15.63 -14.52
N ARG A 256 21.57 16.88 -14.95
CA ARG A 256 22.50 17.53 -15.89
C ARG A 256 23.90 17.66 -15.28
N ASP A 257 23.99 18.13 -14.03
CA ASP A 257 25.25 18.25 -13.29
C ASP A 257 25.95 16.89 -13.12
N ASP A 258 25.19 15.84 -12.79
CA ASP A 258 25.72 14.48 -12.67
C ASP A 258 26.32 13.98 -13.99
N LEU A 259 25.59 14.18 -15.09
CA LEU A 259 26.04 13.75 -16.42
C LEU A 259 27.25 14.55 -16.88
N GLU A 260 27.26 15.87 -16.65
CA GLU A 260 28.37 16.74 -17.03
C GLU A 260 29.64 16.37 -16.28
N ARG A 261 29.54 16.11 -14.98
CA ARG A 261 30.66 15.58 -14.18
C ARG A 261 31.19 14.26 -14.74
N LEU A 262 30.31 13.32 -15.08
CA LEU A 262 30.72 12.02 -15.63
C LEU A 262 31.41 12.14 -17.00
N LYS A 263 30.98 13.10 -17.83
CA LYS A 263 31.61 13.42 -19.12
C LYS A 263 33.00 14.02 -18.94
N LYS A 264 33.15 14.99 -18.03
CA LYS A 264 34.45 15.62 -17.71
C LYS A 264 35.48 14.60 -17.18
N ILE A 265 35.03 13.67 -16.34
CA ILE A 265 35.87 12.56 -15.83
C ILE A 265 36.22 11.54 -16.93
N ARG A 266 35.55 11.59 -18.09
CA ARG A 266 35.62 10.56 -19.16
C ARG A 266 35.29 9.15 -18.66
N ASN A 267 34.37 9.04 -17.70
CA ASN A 267 33.88 7.75 -17.23
C ASN A 267 33.09 7.05 -18.35
N HIS A 268 33.29 5.74 -18.56
CA HIS A 268 32.56 4.95 -19.56
C HIS A 268 31.04 5.18 -19.53
N ARG A 269 30.44 5.29 -18.34
CA ARG A 269 29.00 5.58 -18.20
C ARG A 269 28.63 6.97 -18.72
N GLY A 270 29.49 7.98 -18.45
CA GLY A 270 29.32 9.35 -18.93
C GLY A 270 29.46 9.46 -20.44
N LEU A 271 30.48 8.81 -21.02
CA LEU A 271 30.70 8.75 -22.46
C LEU A 271 29.54 8.07 -23.20
N ARG A 272 29.01 6.96 -22.64
CA ARG A 272 27.80 6.34 -23.20
C ARG A 272 26.57 7.25 -23.18
N HIS A 273 26.38 8.02 -22.11
CA HIS A 273 25.33 9.04 -22.06
C HIS A 273 25.54 10.15 -23.10
N TYR A 274 26.79 10.57 -23.34
CA TYR A 274 27.13 11.53 -24.38
C TYR A 274 26.78 11.00 -25.79
N TRP A 275 27.07 9.73 -26.08
CA TRP A 275 26.71 9.07 -27.34
C TRP A 275 25.24 8.63 -27.44
N GLY A 276 24.40 8.90 -26.43
CA GLY A 276 23.00 8.46 -26.43
C GLY A 276 22.80 6.94 -26.33
N LEU A 277 23.83 6.20 -25.88
CA LEU A 277 23.79 4.75 -25.73
C LEU A 277 23.24 4.32 -24.38
N ARG A 278 22.66 3.12 -24.35
CA ARG A 278 22.23 2.43 -23.14
C ARG A 278 23.41 2.16 -22.21
N VAL A 279 23.27 2.42 -20.90
CA VAL A 279 24.42 2.44 -19.97
C VAL A 279 24.57 1.22 -19.06
N ARG A 280 23.55 0.35 -18.95
CA ARG A 280 23.51 -0.77 -17.99
C ARG A 280 24.02 -2.11 -18.54
N GLY A 281 24.93 -2.09 -19.53
CA GLY A 281 25.43 -3.32 -20.17
C GLY A 281 24.40 -4.07 -21.01
N GLN A 282 23.33 -3.40 -21.44
CA GLN A 282 22.29 -3.99 -22.27
C GLN A 282 22.84 -4.31 -23.67
N HIS A 283 22.49 -5.47 -24.23
CA HIS A 283 22.89 -5.86 -25.58
C HIS A 283 22.31 -4.90 -26.63
N THR A 284 23.17 -4.15 -27.31
CA THR A 284 22.78 -3.17 -28.35
C THR A 284 22.69 -3.78 -29.76
N LYS A 285 23.12 -5.04 -29.95
CA LYS A 285 23.02 -5.74 -31.24
C LYS A 285 21.57 -5.97 -31.65
N THR A 286 20.75 -6.50 -30.74
CA THR A 286 19.35 -6.89 -30.98
C THR A 286 18.33 -5.90 -30.40
N THR A 287 18.66 -5.21 -29.30
CA THR A 287 17.70 -4.36 -28.58
C THR A 287 17.96 -2.87 -28.80
N GLY A 288 16.92 -2.04 -28.68
CA GLY A 288 17.06 -0.58 -28.79
C GLY A 288 17.12 -0.04 -30.22
N ARG A 289 16.87 -0.88 -31.22
CA ARG A 289 16.63 -0.46 -32.60
C ARG A 289 15.26 0.23 -32.69
N ARG A 290 15.17 1.31 -33.48
CA ARG A 290 13.92 1.99 -33.81
C ARG A 290 13.62 1.73 -35.29
N GLY A 291 12.44 1.17 -35.57
CA GLY A 291 11.99 0.76 -36.90
C GLY A 291 10.87 -0.28 -36.77
N LYS A 292 9.95 -0.37 -37.74
CA LYS A 292 8.98 -1.48 -37.79
C LYS A 292 9.73 -2.77 -38.11
N THR A 293 9.35 -3.88 -37.49
CA THR A 293 9.78 -5.22 -37.93
C THR A 293 9.35 -5.39 -39.39
N VAL A 294 10.30 -5.58 -40.29
CA VAL A 294 10.02 -6.05 -41.66
C VAL A 294 9.55 -7.50 -41.55
N GLY A 295 8.23 -7.68 -41.37
CA GLY A 295 7.56 -8.95 -41.59
C GLY A 295 7.25 -9.13 -43.08
N VAL A 296 6.87 -10.34 -43.47
CA VAL A 296 6.38 -10.65 -44.82
C VAL A 296 5.18 -9.76 -45.15
N SER A 297 5.27 -8.97 -46.22
CA SER A 297 4.14 -8.20 -46.73
C SER A 297 3.12 -9.16 -47.33
N LYS A 298 1.90 -9.20 -46.78
CA LYS A 298 0.77 -9.77 -47.49
C LYS A 298 0.20 -8.71 -48.43
N LYS A 299 0.11 -9.05 -49.72
CA LYS A 299 -0.52 -8.22 -50.76
C LYS A 299 -1.95 -7.91 -50.32
N ARG A 300 -2.29 -6.62 -50.25
CA ARG A 300 -3.68 -6.17 -50.12
C ARG A 300 -4.35 -6.18 -51.47
#